data_AF-A0A350NQU7-F1
#
_entry.id   AF-A0A350NQU7-F1
#
_cell.length_a   1.000
_cell.length_b   1.000
_cell.length_c   1.000
_cell.angle_alpha   90.00
_cell.angle_beta   90.00
_cell.angle_gamma   90.00
#
_symmetry.space_group_name_H-M   'P 1'
#
loop_
_entity.id
_entity.type
_entity.pdbx_description
1 polymer ?
#
loop_
_entity_poly.entity_id
_entity_poly.type
_entity_poly.pdbx_seq_one_letter_code
_entity_poly.pdbx_strand_id
1 'polypeptide(L)'
;MLADLPIGGKRVRPRLLLLFAAMGDARKERAVQLAAGMELLHWATLIHDDIIDHSDTRRSQPALHCRWGVQAAVVAGDFLLARAYDFFASCGSSACRTADTLVKAMSEGELMQLASGYHPERTEEDYFDCIEKKTASFLATVCRMGAEAGGLASHLRNAAARFGLALGMSYQILDDIQDFSECVKKVGPNM
;
A
#
# COMPACT_ATOMS: atom_id res chain seq x y z
N MET A 1 -12.33 11.35 15.24
CA MET A 1 -12.00 11.07 13.83
C MET A 1 -10.73 10.23 13.66
N LEU A 2 -9.49 10.75 13.82
CA LEU A 2 -8.30 9.88 13.62
C LEU A 2 -8.17 8.76 14.66
N ALA A 3 -8.66 8.98 15.88
CA ALA A 3 -8.78 7.94 16.91
C ALA A 3 -9.81 6.84 16.56
N ASP A 4 -10.65 7.08 15.54
CA ASP A 4 -11.68 6.16 15.07
C ASP A 4 -11.23 5.30 13.88
N LEU A 5 -9.96 5.42 13.45
CA LEU A 5 -9.41 4.54 12.43
C LEU A 5 -9.50 3.07 12.90
N PRO A 6 -9.92 2.13 12.03
CA PRO A 6 -10.07 0.74 12.40
C PRO A 6 -8.78 0.15 13.00
N ILE A 7 -8.75 -0.03 14.32
CA ILE A 7 -7.58 -0.56 15.02
C ILE A 7 -7.41 -2.03 14.61
N GLY A 8 -6.21 -2.39 14.16
CA GLY A 8 -5.89 -3.73 13.68
C GLY A 8 -4.90 -3.71 12.51
N GLY A 9 -4.91 -4.78 11.71
CA GLY A 9 -4.04 -4.93 10.54
C GLY A 9 -2.76 -5.70 10.84
N LYS A 10 -2.30 -6.48 9.85
CA LYS A 10 -1.15 -7.38 9.98
C LYS A 10 0.20 -6.64 10.09
N ARG A 11 0.22 -5.32 9.84
CA ARG A 11 1.43 -4.46 9.84
C ARG A 11 2.57 -5.05 8.99
N VAL A 12 2.22 -5.62 7.84
CA VAL A 12 3.19 -6.33 6.98
C VAL A 12 4.28 -5.38 6.46
N ARG A 13 3.87 -4.21 5.96
CA ARG A 13 4.77 -3.18 5.40
C ARG A 13 5.87 -2.74 6.38
N PRO A 14 5.56 -2.25 7.60
CA PRO A 14 6.60 -1.86 8.55
C PRO A 14 7.43 -3.05 9.03
N ARG A 15 6.84 -4.25 9.17
CA ARG A 15 7.60 -5.47 9.54
C ARG A 15 8.63 -5.83 8.48
N LEU A 16 8.28 -5.78 7.20
CA LEU A 16 9.22 -6.04 6.10
C LEU A 16 10.34 -5.00 6.09
N LEU A 17 10.01 -3.71 6.24
CA LEU A 17 11.02 -2.66 6.27
C LEU A 17 12.04 -2.88 7.39
N LEU A 18 11.55 -3.15 8.61
CA LEU A 18 12.39 -3.40 9.78
C LEU A 18 13.19 -4.71 9.64
N LEU A 19 12.62 -5.76 9.05
CA LEU A 19 13.32 -7.01 8.76
C LEU A 19 14.52 -6.78 7.84
N PHE A 20 14.33 -6.09 6.72
CA PHE A 20 15.41 -5.80 5.77
C PHE A 20 16.46 -4.85 6.36
N ALA A 21 16.05 -3.90 7.20
CA ALA A 21 16.99 -3.05 7.93
C ALA A 21 17.84 -3.86 8.92
N ALA A 22 17.23 -4.80 9.64
CA ALA A 22 17.91 -5.63 10.65
C ALA A 22 18.95 -6.62 10.07
N MET A 23 18.96 -6.84 8.74
CA MET A 23 19.99 -7.66 8.09
C MET A 23 21.35 -6.97 7.95
N GLY A 24 21.42 -5.67 8.24
CA GLY A 24 22.67 -4.91 8.27
C GLY A 24 22.89 -4.23 9.62
N ASP A 25 23.74 -3.20 9.63
CA ASP A 25 24.09 -2.45 10.84
C ASP A 25 23.17 -1.22 10.95
N ALA A 26 21.91 -1.47 11.29
CA ALA A 26 20.84 -0.50 11.15
C ALA A 26 21.00 0.71 12.08
N ARG A 27 20.79 1.92 11.53
CA ARG A 27 20.34 3.06 12.34
C ARG A 27 18.88 2.83 12.72
N LYS A 28 18.66 2.19 13.88
CA LYS A 28 17.33 1.81 14.40
C LYS A 28 16.31 2.95 14.26
N GLU A 29 16.70 4.17 14.61
CA GLU A 29 15.84 5.35 14.52
C GLU A 29 15.33 5.60 13.08
N ARG A 30 16.23 5.64 12.09
CA ARG A 30 15.87 5.87 10.68
C ARG A 30 14.93 4.79 10.16
N ALA A 31 15.20 3.53 10.47
CA ALA A 31 14.34 2.43 10.03
C ALA A 31 12.93 2.51 10.65
N VAL A 32 12.83 2.88 11.93
CA VAL A 32 11.54 3.08 12.62
C VAL A 32 10.76 4.25 12.02
N GLN A 33 11.42 5.38 11.76
CA GLN A 33 10.78 6.55 11.14
C GLN A 33 10.23 6.21 9.74
N LEU A 34 11.02 5.52 8.91
CA LEU A 34 10.57 5.06 7.59
C LEU A 34 9.41 4.06 7.68
N ALA A 35 9.46 3.11 8.62
CA ALA A 35 8.39 2.14 8.85
C ALA A 35 7.08 2.82 9.27
N ALA A 36 7.16 3.82 10.16
CA ALA A 36 6.02 4.60 10.60
C ALA A 36 5.41 5.42 9.44
N GLY A 37 6.24 6.12 8.67
CA GLY A 37 5.81 6.87 7.50
C GLY A 37 5.12 5.98 6.46
N MET A 38 5.68 4.80 6.18
CA MET A 38 5.07 3.84 5.24
C MET A 38 3.73 3.29 5.71
N GLU A 39 3.55 3.04 7.01
CA GLU A 39 2.25 2.59 7.52
C GLU A 39 1.22 3.72 7.54
N LEU A 40 1.62 4.98 7.78
CA LEU A 40 0.73 6.13 7.64
C LEU A 40 0.32 6.36 6.18
N LEU A 41 1.27 6.25 5.25
CA LEU A 41 0.98 6.29 3.82
C LEU A 41 -0.03 5.20 3.43
N HIS A 42 0.18 3.97 3.89
CA HIS A 42 -0.77 2.88 3.66
C HIS A 42 -2.16 3.19 4.23
N TRP A 43 -2.23 3.75 5.44
CA TRP A 43 -3.51 4.16 6.00
C TRP A 43 -4.21 5.24 5.17
N ALA A 44 -3.46 6.20 4.64
CA ALA A 44 -4.01 7.22 3.75
C ALA A 44 -4.64 6.57 2.50
N THR A 45 -3.94 5.63 1.85
CA THR A 45 -4.50 4.94 0.67
C THR A 45 -5.77 4.19 1.03
N LEU A 46 -5.80 3.44 2.14
CA LEU A 46 -6.98 2.67 2.52
C LEU A 46 -8.22 3.53 2.77
N ILE A 47 -8.05 4.73 3.34
CA ILE A 47 -9.17 5.66 3.57
C ILE A 47 -9.71 6.17 2.23
N HIS A 48 -8.82 6.50 1.29
CA HIS A 48 -9.22 6.95 -0.04
C HIS A 48 -9.86 5.80 -0.84
N ASP A 49 -9.27 4.60 -0.82
CA ASP A 49 -9.81 3.39 -1.46
C ASP A 49 -11.23 3.08 -0.94
N ASP A 50 -11.47 3.16 0.39
CA ASP A 50 -12.80 2.90 0.96
C ASP A 50 -13.88 3.84 0.38
N ILE A 51 -13.51 5.07 0.01
CA ILE A 51 -14.41 6.05 -0.62
C ILE A 51 -14.62 5.72 -2.09
N ILE A 52 -13.55 5.42 -2.81
CA ILE A 52 -13.55 5.12 -4.25
C ILE A 52 -14.37 3.85 -4.52
N ASP A 53 -14.15 2.80 -3.72
CA ASP A 53 -14.79 1.50 -3.85
C ASP A 53 -16.18 1.43 -3.18
N HIS A 54 -16.67 2.53 -2.59
CA HIS A 54 -17.91 2.57 -1.80
C HIS A 54 -17.98 1.46 -0.72
N SER A 55 -16.85 1.18 -0.07
CA SER A 55 -16.75 0.12 0.93
C SER A 55 -17.27 0.58 2.28
N ASP A 56 -18.45 0.09 2.69
CA ASP A 56 -19.09 0.49 3.96
C ASP A 56 -18.34 0.00 5.21
N THR A 57 -17.45 -1.00 5.06
CA THR A 57 -16.76 -1.63 6.18
C THR A 57 -15.28 -1.84 5.90
N ARG A 58 -14.47 -1.70 6.94
CA ARG A 58 -13.04 -1.99 6.95
C ARG A 58 -12.69 -2.76 8.21
N ARG A 59 -12.18 -3.99 8.06
CA ARG A 59 -11.81 -4.88 9.18
C ARG A 59 -12.97 -5.08 10.18
N SER A 60 -14.17 -5.33 9.65
CA SER A 60 -15.40 -5.52 10.43
C SER A 60 -15.83 -4.30 11.25
N GLN A 61 -15.26 -3.12 11.00
CA GLN A 61 -15.69 -1.84 11.55
C GLN A 61 -16.25 -0.97 10.42
N PRO A 62 -17.16 -0.03 10.71
CA PRO A 62 -17.62 0.93 9.70
C PRO A 62 -16.46 1.72 9.11
N ALA A 63 -16.45 1.91 7.79
CA ALA A 63 -15.45 2.75 7.13
C ALA A 63 -15.55 4.21 7.60
N LEU A 64 -14.46 4.96 7.46
CA LEU A 64 -14.38 6.31 8.01
C LEU A 64 -15.43 7.25 7.39
N HIS A 65 -15.69 7.10 6.08
CA HIS A 65 -16.67 7.91 5.35
C HIS A 65 -18.11 7.63 5.81
N CYS A 66 -18.43 6.40 6.24
CA CYS A 66 -19.73 6.07 6.82
C CYS A 66 -19.95 6.73 8.19
N ARG A 67 -18.87 6.92 8.96
CA ARG A 67 -18.96 7.50 10.32
C ARG A 67 -18.93 9.02 10.34
N TRP A 68 -18.14 9.63 9.46
CA TRP A 68 -17.82 11.06 9.52
C TRP A 68 -18.15 11.81 8.22
N GLY A 69 -18.68 11.11 7.21
CA GLY A 69 -18.95 11.66 5.89
C GLY A 69 -17.73 11.65 4.97
N VAL A 70 -17.99 11.69 3.66
CA VAL A 70 -16.95 11.64 2.61
C VAL A 70 -15.95 12.78 2.74
N GLN A 71 -16.42 14.02 2.97
CA GLN A 71 -15.55 15.20 3.06
C GLN A 71 -14.53 15.07 4.18
N ALA A 72 -14.96 14.60 5.36
CA ALA A 72 -14.07 14.41 6.50
C ALA A 72 -13.06 13.27 6.24
N ALA A 73 -13.49 12.19 5.58
CA ALA A 73 -12.62 11.07 5.24
C ALA A 73 -11.54 11.43 4.20
N VAL A 74 -11.88 12.22 3.17
CA VAL A 74 -10.88 12.75 2.21
C VAL A 74 -9.80 13.54 2.92
N VAL A 75 -10.19 14.52 3.76
CA VAL A 75 -9.26 15.35 4.51
C VAL A 75 -8.44 14.52 5.51
N ALA A 76 -9.01 13.46 6.08
CA ALA A 76 -8.26 12.54 6.95
C ALA A 76 -7.14 11.81 6.19
N GLY A 77 -7.43 11.31 4.99
CA GLY A 77 -6.42 10.69 4.12
C GLY A 77 -5.31 11.67 3.76
N ASP A 78 -5.66 12.89 3.35
CA ASP A 78 -4.70 13.95 3.02
C ASP A 78 -3.80 14.31 4.20
N PHE A 79 -4.39 14.40 5.40
CA PHE A 79 -3.64 14.65 6.63
C PHE A 79 -2.66 13.52 6.93
N LEU A 80 -3.07 12.25 6.81
CA LEU A 80 -2.18 11.11 7.04
C LEU A 80 -1.06 11.03 6.01
N LEU A 81 -1.35 11.37 4.75
CA LEU A 81 -0.34 11.51 3.71
C LEU A 81 0.68 12.58 4.07
N ALA A 82 0.23 13.79 4.45
CA ALA A 82 1.12 14.86 4.89
C ALA A 82 1.97 14.44 6.11
N ARG A 83 1.36 13.76 7.09
CA ARG A 83 2.09 13.22 8.25
C ARG A 83 3.10 12.15 7.88
N ALA A 84 2.82 11.30 6.89
CA ALA A 84 3.80 10.33 6.38
C ALA A 84 5.04 11.05 5.81
N TYR A 85 4.84 12.17 5.10
CA TYR A 85 5.94 12.97 4.58
C TYR A 85 6.79 13.64 5.64
N ASP A 86 6.24 13.98 6.82
CA ASP A 86 7.06 14.44 7.95
C ASP A 86 8.10 13.37 8.37
N PHE A 87 7.70 12.10 8.39
CA PHE A 87 8.60 10.97 8.68
C PHE A 87 9.63 10.74 7.56
N PHE A 88 9.23 10.91 6.30
CA PHE A 88 10.17 10.78 5.18
C PHE A 88 11.17 11.93 5.15
N ALA A 89 10.73 13.16 5.42
CA ALA A 89 11.57 14.34 5.47
C ALA A 89 12.62 14.25 6.59
N SER A 90 12.26 13.71 7.75
CA SER A 90 13.22 13.47 8.85
C SER A 90 14.32 12.47 8.48
N CYS A 91 14.07 11.61 7.49
CA CYS A 91 15.04 10.66 6.94
C CYS A 91 15.86 11.22 5.76
N GLY A 92 15.57 12.44 5.32
CA GLY A 92 16.26 13.16 4.26
C GLY A 92 15.59 13.08 2.88
N SER A 93 15.97 13.98 1.98
CA SER A 93 15.29 14.20 0.70
C SER A 93 15.19 12.97 -0.22
N SER A 94 16.10 12.01 -0.08
CA SER A 94 16.04 10.74 -0.83
C SER A 94 14.84 9.88 -0.44
N ALA A 95 14.45 9.89 0.84
CA ALA A 95 13.27 9.17 1.31
C ALA A 95 11.99 9.82 0.76
N CYS A 96 11.89 11.15 0.77
CA CYS A 96 10.77 11.87 0.15
C CYS A 96 10.65 11.54 -1.35
N ARG A 97 11.75 11.62 -2.11
CA ARG A 97 11.73 11.29 -3.54
C ARG A 97 11.26 9.85 -3.81
N THR A 98 11.68 8.91 -2.96
CA THR A 98 11.25 7.51 -3.07
C THR A 98 9.76 7.37 -2.79
N ALA A 99 9.26 8.06 -1.75
CA ALA A 99 7.84 8.10 -1.44
C ALA A 99 7.03 8.78 -2.56
N ASP A 100 7.53 9.87 -3.16
CA ASP A 100 6.89 10.56 -4.29
C ASP A 100 6.72 9.62 -5.48
N THR A 101 7.77 8.87 -5.82
CA THR A 101 7.72 7.88 -6.90
C THR A 101 6.71 6.78 -6.58
N LEU A 102 6.67 6.28 -5.34
CA LEU A 102 5.71 5.27 -4.92
C LEU A 102 4.26 5.78 -5.00
N VAL A 103 3.98 6.97 -4.45
CA VAL A 103 2.65 7.57 -4.46
C VAL A 103 2.15 7.75 -5.90
N LYS A 104 3.00 8.28 -6.79
CA LYS A 104 2.66 8.40 -8.22
C LYS A 104 2.33 7.06 -8.85
N ALA A 105 3.17 6.05 -8.63
CA ALA A 105 2.93 4.71 -9.18
C ALA A 105 1.60 4.13 -8.67
N MET A 106 1.32 4.22 -7.36
CA MET A 106 0.05 3.73 -6.80
C MET A 106 -1.16 4.49 -7.38
N SER A 107 -1.09 5.81 -7.47
CA SER A 107 -2.16 6.62 -8.07
C SER A 107 -2.36 6.32 -9.54
N GLU A 108 -1.29 6.10 -10.31
CA GLU A 108 -1.39 5.65 -11.70
C GLU A 108 -2.06 4.28 -11.81
N GLY A 109 -1.70 3.33 -10.95
CA GLY A 109 -2.34 2.02 -10.88
C GLY A 109 -3.83 2.12 -10.56
N GLU A 110 -4.21 3.00 -9.63
CA GLU A 110 -5.61 3.27 -9.29
C GLU A 110 -6.38 3.88 -10.47
N LEU A 111 -5.78 4.85 -11.15
CA LEU A 111 -6.37 5.46 -12.35
C LEU A 111 -6.53 4.43 -13.48
N MET A 112 -5.55 3.53 -13.67
CA MET A 112 -5.66 2.43 -14.62
C MET A 112 -6.82 1.51 -14.25
N GLN A 113 -6.98 1.14 -12.98
CA GLN A 113 -8.09 0.30 -12.52
C GLN A 113 -9.44 0.97 -12.80
N LEU A 114 -9.59 2.25 -12.45
CA LEU A 114 -10.81 3.03 -12.67
C LEU A 114 -11.15 3.19 -14.16
N ALA A 115 -10.13 3.46 -14.99
CA ALA A 115 -10.30 3.55 -16.44
C ALA A 115 -10.64 2.19 -17.07
N SER A 116 -10.22 1.08 -16.48
CA SER A 116 -10.43 -0.28 -17.01
C SER A 116 -11.83 -0.82 -16.77
N GLY A 117 -12.60 -0.24 -15.85
CA GLY A 117 -13.99 -0.65 -15.60
C GLY A 117 -14.77 -0.57 -16.91
N TYR A 118 -15.22 -1.72 -17.43
CA TYR A 118 -16.04 -1.89 -18.64
C TYR A 118 -15.32 -2.02 -20.00
N HIS A 119 -14.00 -2.19 -20.07
CA HIS A 119 -13.31 -2.44 -21.36
C HIS A 119 -13.08 -3.93 -21.66
N PRO A 120 -13.77 -4.52 -22.66
CA PRO A 120 -13.59 -5.92 -23.05
C PRO A 120 -12.23 -6.20 -23.71
N GLU A 121 -11.48 -5.16 -24.08
CA GLU A 121 -10.16 -5.28 -24.70
C GLU A 121 -9.00 -5.30 -23.69
N ARG A 122 -9.29 -5.31 -22.37
CA ARG A 122 -8.26 -5.36 -21.34
C ARG A 122 -7.38 -6.60 -21.51
N THR A 123 -6.08 -6.38 -21.65
CA THR A 123 -5.11 -7.47 -21.79
C THR A 123 -4.62 -7.98 -20.44
N GLU A 124 -3.98 -9.15 -20.45
CA GLU A 124 -3.28 -9.68 -19.27
C GLU A 124 -2.11 -8.77 -18.84
N GLU A 125 -1.46 -8.11 -19.80
CA GLU A 125 -0.40 -7.12 -19.53
C GLU A 125 -0.96 -5.91 -18.77
N ASP A 126 -2.12 -5.38 -19.19
CA ASP A 126 -2.79 -4.28 -18.46
C ASP A 126 -3.18 -4.69 -17.03
N TYR A 127 -3.54 -5.95 -16.82
CA TYR A 127 -3.81 -6.48 -15.49
C TYR A 127 -2.54 -6.48 -14.62
N PHE A 128 -1.45 -7.06 -15.13
CA PHE A 128 -0.19 -7.13 -14.39
C PHE A 128 0.39 -5.75 -14.09
N ASP A 129 0.34 -4.82 -15.04
CA ASP A 129 0.78 -3.44 -14.85
C ASP A 129 -0.03 -2.73 -13.76
N CYS A 130 -1.35 -2.95 -13.74
CA CYS A 130 -2.24 -2.38 -12.74
C CYS A 130 -1.89 -2.85 -11.33
N ILE A 131 -1.78 -4.18 -11.12
CA ILE A 131 -1.50 -4.74 -9.79
C ILE A 131 -0.05 -4.49 -9.34
N GLU A 132 0.89 -4.40 -10.30
CA GLU A 132 2.27 -4.02 -10.02
C GLU A 132 2.30 -2.61 -9.43
N LYS A 133 1.66 -1.65 -10.11
CA LYS A 133 1.64 -0.24 -9.69
C LYS A 133 0.88 -0.03 -8.39
N LYS A 134 -0.35 -0.55 -8.29
CA LYS A 134 -1.26 -0.34 -7.15
C LYS A 134 -0.75 -1.02 -5.87
N THR A 135 -0.22 -2.24 -5.97
CA THR A 135 0.09 -3.06 -4.79
C THR A 135 1.57 -3.42 -4.68
N ALA A 136 2.16 -3.99 -5.74
CA ALA A 136 3.48 -4.61 -5.63
C ALA A 136 4.63 -3.59 -5.46
N SER A 137 4.50 -2.42 -6.09
CA SER A 137 5.44 -1.30 -5.98
C SER A 137 5.64 -0.85 -4.53
N PHE A 138 4.59 -0.90 -3.71
CA PHE A 138 4.65 -0.60 -2.28
C PHE A 138 5.55 -1.59 -1.56
N LEU A 139 5.29 -2.89 -1.74
CA LEU A 139 6.09 -3.93 -1.07
C LEU A 139 7.55 -3.93 -1.55
N ALA A 140 7.80 -3.69 -2.84
CA ALA A 140 9.14 -3.50 -3.38
C ALA A 140 9.86 -2.31 -2.70
N THR A 141 9.15 -1.18 -2.57
CA THR A 141 9.70 0.04 -1.99
C THR A 141 10.04 -0.11 -0.51
N VAL A 142 9.15 -0.70 0.31
CA VAL A 142 9.43 -0.90 1.74
C VAL A 142 10.62 -1.84 1.98
N CYS A 143 10.75 -2.90 1.18
CA CYS A 143 11.87 -3.84 1.29
C CYS A 143 13.19 -3.16 0.89
N ARG A 144 13.18 -2.40 -0.22
CA ARG A 144 14.34 -1.62 -0.67
C ARG A 144 14.77 -0.56 0.35
N MET A 145 13.83 0.21 0.87
CA MET A 145 14.11 1.26 1.87
C MET A 145 14.59 0.67 3.20
N GLY A 146 14.08 -0.50 3.60
CA GLY A 146 14.60 -1.25 4.74
C GLY A 146 16.06 -1.64 4.53
N ALA A 147 16.39 -2.27 3.40
CA ALA A 147 17.76 -2.66 3.08
C ALA A 147 18.71 -1.45 3.00
N GLU A 148 18.24 -0.32 2.46
CA GLU A 148 18.99 0.93 2.44
C GLU A 148 19.24 1.48 3.86
N ALA A 149 18.22 1.48 4.72
CA ALA A 149 18.33 1.93 6.10
C ALA A 149 19.27 1.05 6.94
N GLY A 150 19.36 -0.25 6.62
CA GLY A 150 20.32 -1.19 7.18
C GLY A 150 21.75 -1.06 6.66
N GLY A 151 22.00 -0.17 5.68
CA GLY A 151 23.32 0.02 5.09
C GLY A 151 23.77 -1.11 4.15
N LEU A 152 22.86 -1.96 3.68
CA LEU A 152 23.20 -3.09 2.81
C LEU A 152 23.79 -2.60 1.48
N ALA A 153 24.59 -3.44 0.82
CA ALA A 153 25.14 -3.16 -0.50
C ALA A 153 24.05 -3.03 -1.58
N SER A 154 24.33 -2.30 -2.67
CA SER A 154 23.36 -2.02 -3.75
C SER A 154 22.69 -3.28 -4.33
N HIS A 155 23.46 -4.35 -4.56
CA HIS A 155 22.91 -5.60 -5.09
C HIS A 155 21.89 -6.26 -4.14
N LEU A 156 22.09 -6.14 -2.82
CA LEU A 156 21.14 -6.63 -1.81
C LEU A 156 19.90 -5.72 -1.71
N ARG A 157 20.05 -4.40 -1.87
CA ARG A 157 18.90 -3.49 -1.95
C ARG A 157 18.00 -3.82 -3.14
N ASN A 158 18.61 -4.13 -4.29
CA ASN A 158 17.89 -4.55 -5.49
C ASN A 158 17.25 -5.93 -5.30
N ALA A 159 17.92 -6.87 -4.62
CA ALA A 159 17.34 -8.17 -4.28
C ALA A 159 16.14 -8.03 -3.35
N ALA A 160 16.22 -7.16 -2.33
CA ALA A 160 15.10 -6.84 -1.44
C ALA A 160 13.91 -6.24 -2.21
N ALA A 161 14.17 -5.33 -3.14
CA ALA A 161 13.13 -4.76 -4.00
C ALA A 161 12.42 -5.84 -4.84
N ARG A 162 13.18 -6.74 -5.48
CA ARG A 162 12.62 -7.86 -6.26
C ARG A 162 11.81 -8.83 -5.39
N PHE A 163 12.28 -9.11 -4.17
CA PHE A 163 11.52 -9.91 -3.21
C PHE A 163 10.17 -9.26 -2.89
N GLY A 164 10.18 -7.96 -2.57
CA GLY A 164 8.96 -7.22 -2.26
C GLY A 164 7.99 -7.16 -3.45
N LEU A 165 8.52 -6.96 -4.66
CA LEU A 165 7.74 -6.98 -5.90
C LEU A 165 7.04 -8.33 -6.10
N ALA A 166 7.81 -9.43 -6.08
CA ALA A 166 7.27 -10.77 -6.28
C ALA A 166 6.22 -11.15 -5.21
N LEU A 167 6.47 -10.78 -3.95
CA LEU A 167 5.53 -10.95 -2.85
C LEU A 167 4.23 -10.17 -3.10
N GLY A 168 4.34 -8.92 -3.54
CA GLY A 168 3.19 -8.06 -3.82
C GLY A 168 2.34 -8.53 -4.99
N MET A 169 2.98 -8.93 -6.09
CA MET A 169 2.31 -9.54 -7.24
C MET A 169 1.55 -10.80 -6.83
N SER A 170 2.25 -11.71 -6.13
CA SER A 170 1.65 -12.97 -5.67
C SER A 170 0.48 -12.73 -4.71
N TYR A 171 0.60 -11.74 -3.84
CA TYR A 171 -0.46 -11.38 -2.90
C TYR A 171 -1.70 -10.87 -3.61
N GLN A 172 -1.56 -9.93 -4.55
CA GLN A 172 -2.72 -9.35 -5.24
C GLN A 172 -3.43 -10.38 -6.13
N ILE A 173 -2.68 -11.22 -6.85
CA ILE A 173 -3.28 -12.31 -7.65
C ILE A 173 -4.11 -13.24 -6.75
N LEU A 174 -3.60 -13.58 -5.57
CA LEU A 174 -4.33 -14.42 -4.63
C LEU A 174 -5.59 -13.73 -4.07
N ASP A 175 -5.51 -12.44 -3.78
CA ASP A 175 -6.63 -11.60 -3.32
C ASP A 175 -7.76 -11.59 -4.36
N ASP A 176 -7.42 -11.31 -5.62
CA ASP A 176 -8.39 -11.26 -6.73
C ASP A 176 -9.06 -12.63 -6.98
N ILE A 177 -8.31 -13.73 -6.86
CA ILE A 177 -8.86 -15.10 -6.96
C ILE A 177 -9.84 -15.40 -5.81
N GLN A 178 -9.54 -14.92 -4.60
CA GLN A 178 -10.41 -15.10 -3.43
C GLN A 178 -11.70 -14.31 -3.61
N ASP A 179 -11.63 -13.06 -4.06
CA ASP A 179 -12.78 -12.22 -4.34
C ASP A 179 -13.71 -12.85 -5.39
N PHE A 180 -13.14 -13.41 -6.45
CA PHE A 180 -13.92 -14.16 -7.44
C PHE A 180 -14.62 -15.38 -6.82
N SER A 181 -13.91 -16.15 -6.00
CA SER A 181 -14.43 -17.35 -5.35
C SER A 181 -15.56 -17.04 -4.35
N GLU A 182 -15.48 -15.92 -3.65
CA GLU A 182 -16.53 -15.45 -2.74
C GLU A 182 -17.75 -14.92 -3.49
N CYS A 183 -17.53 -14.22 -4.62
CA CYS A 183 -18.60 -13.77 -5.50
C CYS A 183 -19.44 -14.95 -6.02
N VAL A 184 -18.78 -16.01 -6.53
CA VAL A 184 -19.44 -17.23 -7.02
C VAL A 184 -20.29 -17.88 -5.92
N LYS A 185 -19.83 -17.89 -4.66
CA LYS A 185 -20.61 -18.43 -3.53
C LYS A 185 -21.83 -17.57 -3.17
N LYS A 186 -21.74 -16.24 -3.29
CA LYS A 186 -22.83 -15.29 -2.97
C LYS A 186 -23.93 -15.26 -4.02
N VAL A 187 -23.60 -15.48 -5.30
CA VAL A 187 -24.58 -15.51 -6.40
C VAL A 187 -25.42 -16.81 -6.38
N GLY A 188 -24.95 -17.84 -5.68
CA GLY A 188 -25.59 -19.15 -5.64
C GLY A 188 -25.46 -19.90 -6.98
N PRO A 189 -25.65 -21.24 -7.00
CA PRO A 189 -25.67 -21.98 -8.24
C PRO A 189 -26.97 -21.64 -8.97
N ASN A 190 -26.95 -20.63 -9.84
CA ASN A 190 -27.92 -20.55 -10.92
C ASN A 190 -27.42 -21.42 -12.07
N MET A 191 -27.54 -22.73 -11.83
CA MET A 191 -27.76 -23.77 -12.83
C MET A 191 -28.81 -24.73 -12.27
#